data_AF-A0A2D5MN41-F1
#
_entry.id   AF-A0A2D5MN41-F1
#
_cell.length_a   1.000
_cell.length_b   1.000
_cell.length_c   1.000
_cell.angle_alpha   90.00
_cell.angle_beta   90.00
_cell.angle_gamma   90.00
#
_symmetry.space_group_name_H-M   'P 1'
#
loop_
_entity.id
_entity.type
_entity.pdbx_description
1 polymer ?
#
loop_
_entity_poly.entity_id
_entity_poly.type
_entity_poly.pdbx_seq_one_letter_code
_entity_poly.pdbx_strand_id
1 'polypeptide(L)'
;MPKRNLNKQELYLIALKKHIKWMRSLGLNVGDDGHIIKSSYNTNDDGYYPTTDLSDIHPQPKLSNVIGNGIKTDNSWKIEESKNFTIVPAYNKGPYMVVNKKDLKTAGRKV
;
A
#
# COMPACT_ATOMS: atom_id res chain seq x y z
N MET A 1 -4.84 -27.86 -38.39
CA MET A 1 -3.65 -28.30 -37.63
C MET A 1 -4.07 -28.51 -36.18
N PRO A 2 -4.06 -29.74 -35.64
CA PRO A 2 -4.33 -29.96 -34.22
C PRO A 2 -3.27 -29.19 -33.40
N LYS A 3 -3.70 -28.42 -32.41
CA LYS A 3 -2.79 -27.66 -31.55
C LYS A 3 -2.04 -28.66 -30.66
N ARG A 4 -0.70 -28.57 -30.65
CA ARG A 4 0.13 -29.38 -29.74
C ARG A 4 -0.24 -29.05 -28.30
N ASN A 5 -0.48 -30.08 -27.49
CA ASN A 5 -0.63 -29.91 -26.05
C ASN A 5 0.72 -29.49 -25.47
N LEU A 6 0.78 -28.27 -24.94
CA LEU A 6 1.97 -27.66 -24.35
C LEU A 6 2.10 -28.09 -22.89
N ASN A 7 3.31 -28.40 -22.45
CA ASN A 7 3.60 -28.63 -21.04
C ASN A 7 3.46 -27.31 -20.24
N LYS A 8 3.20 -27.40 -18.93
CA LYS A 8 3.09 -26.25 -18.02
C LYS A 8 4.30 -25.31 -18.12
N GLN A 9 5.51 -25.85 -18.24
CA GLN A 9 6.74 -25.07 -18.41
C GLN A 9 6.74 -24.26 -19.72
N GLU A 10 6.29 -24.87 -20.82
CA GLU A 10 6.22 -24.21 -22.13
C GLU A 10 5.14 -23.11 -22.12
N LEU A 11 3.99 -23.37 -21.48
CA LEU A 11 2.95 -22.38 -21.26
C LEU A 11 3.45 -21.18 -20.44
N TYR A 12 4.23 -21.44 -19.39
CA TYR A 12 4.86 -20.40 -18.58
C TYR A 12 5.80 -19.53 -19.42
N LEU A 13 6.68 -20.13 -20.24
CA LEU A 13 7.59 -19.39 -21.11
C LEU A 13 6.85 -18.51 -22.14
N ILE A 14 5.76 -19.02 -22.71
CA ILE A 14 4.90 -18.25 -23.62
C ILE A 14 4.27 -17.05 -22.90
N ALA A 15 3.75 -17.26 -21.68
CA ALA A 15 3.16 -16.20 -20.87
C ALA A 15 4.19 -15.14 -20.47
N LEU A 16 5.38 -15.56 -20.04
CA LEU A 16 6.50 -14.69 -19.67
C LEU A 16 6.94 -13.82 -20.85
N LYS A 17 7.09 -14.40 -22.05
CA LYS A 17 7.42 -13.65 -23.27
C LYS A 17 6.38 -12.57 -23.61
N LYS A 18 5.08 -12.90 -23.45
CA LYS A 18 4.00 -11.92 -23.66
C LYS A 18 4.04 -10.80 -22.62
N HIS A 19 4.31 -11.14 -21.37
CA HIS A 19 4.38 -10.19 -20.26
C HIS A 19 5.56 -9.20 -20.42
N ILE A 20 6.75 -9.68 -20.79
CA ILE A 20 7.91 -8.82 -21.09
C ILE A 20 7.60 -7.85 -22.22
N LYS A 21 6.97 -8.34 -23.30
CA LYS A 21 6.56 -7.49 -24.42
C LYS A 21 5.61 -6.37 -23.97
N TRP A 22 4.63 -6.70 -23.12
CA TRP A 22 3.70 -5.72 -22.58
C TRP A 22 4.40 -4.68 -21.69
N MET A 23 5.28 -5.10 -20.78
CA MET A 23 6.03 -4.15 -19.94
C MET A 23 6.92 -3.21 -20.76
N ARG A 24 7.60 -3.73 -21.79
CA ARG A 24 8.37 -2.89 -22.73
C ARG A 24 7.48 -1.91 -23.49
N SER A 25 6.25 -2.31 -23.85
CA SER A 25 5.29 -1.40 -24.49
C SER A 25 4.77 -0.28 -23.58
N LEU A 26 4.81 -0.49 -22.26
CA LEU A 26 4.54 0.56 -21.27
C LEU A 26 5.73 1.50 -21.04
N GLY A 27 6.88 1.25 -21.67
CA GLY A 27 8.10 2.02 -21.47
C GLY A 27 8.92 1.58 -20.25
N LEU A 28 8.75 0.37 -19.73
CA LEU A 28 9.60 -0.14 -18.63
C LEU A 28 10.87 -0.80 -19.18
N ASN A 29 12.01 -0.56 -18.52
CA ASN A 29 13.26 -1.27 -18.81
C ASN A 29 13.22 -2.65 -18.13
N VAL A 30 13.03 -3.71 -18.92
CA VAL A 30 12.86 -5.08 -18.41
C VAL A 30 13.80 -6.03 -19.12
N GLY A 31 14.49 -6.85 -18.32
CA GLY A 31 15.34 -7.96 -18.78
C GLY A 31 14.54 -9.09 -19.41
N ASP A 32 15.25 -10.04 -20.03
CA ASP A 32 14.61 -11.20 -20.68
C ASP A 32 14.10 -12.25 -19.67
N ASP A 33 14.45 -12.09 -18.41
CA ASP A 33 13.94 -12.84 -17.25
C ASP A 33 12.60 -12.28 -16.71
N GLY A 34 12.15 -11.12 -17.20
CA GLY A 34 10.94 -10.44 -16.73
C GLY A 34 11.16 -9.56 -15.50
N HIS A 35 12.40 -9.40 -15.03
CA HIS A 35 12.71 -8.48 -13.96
C HIS A 35 12.99 -7.07 -14.48
N ILE A 36 12.48 -6.06 -13.77
CA ILE A 36 12.77 -4.66 -14.07
C ILE A 36 14.25 -4.42 -13.77
N ILE A 37 14.99 -3.95 -14.78
CA ILE A 37 16.39 -3.56 -14.64
C ILE A 37 16.38 -2.23 -13.88
N LYS A 38 16.59 -2.33 -12.57
CA LYS A 38 16.83 -1.16 -11.74
C LYS A 38 18.23 -0.67 -12.04
N SER A 39 18.40 0.60 -12.38
CA SER A 39 19.73 1.19 -12.37
C SER A 39 20.29 1.05 -10.96
N SER A 40 21.43 0.36 -10.80
CA SER A 40 22.16 0.29 -9.51
C SER A 40 22.77 1.64 -9.15
N TYR A 41 22.79 2.57 -10.10
CA TYR A 41 23.20 3.95 -9.93
C TYR A 41 21.93 4.79 -9.81
N ASN A 42 21.61 5.23 -8.59
CA ASN A 42 20.89 6.49 -8.42
C ASN A 42 21.87 7.63 -8.77
N THR A 43 22.36 7.68 -10.00
CA THR A 43 22.77 8.95 -10.58
C THR A 43 21.47 9.63 -10.92
N ASN A 44 21.24 10.82 -10.36
CA ASN A 44 20.07 11.66 -10.66
C ASN A 44 20.04 12.15 -12.12
N ASP A 45 20.75 11.46 -13.03
CA ASP A 45 21.12 11.94 -14.36
C ASP A 45 20.63 11.01 -15.48
N ASP A 46 20.49 9.69 -15.25
CA ASP A 46 20.13 8.76 -16.34
C ASP A 46 19.12 7.70 -15.89
N GLY A 47 17.85 8.06 -16.03
CA GLY A 47 16.71 7.15 -15.88
C GLY A 47 15.37 7.78 -16.25
N TYR A 48 15.39 8.89 -16.99
CA TYR A 48 14.19 9.63 -17.39
C TYR A 48 13.69 9.14 -18.74
N TYR A 49 12.53 8.49 -18.75
CA TYR A 49 11.72 8.36 -19.95
C TYR A 49 11.02 9.71 -20.20
N PRO A 50 11.29 10.42 -21.31
CA PRO A 50 10.61 11.68 -21.57
C PRO A 50 9.23 11.36 -22.13
N THR A 51 8.20 11.43 -21.29
CA THR A 51 6.82 11.44 -21.78
C THR A 51 6.08 12.74 -21.51
N THR A 52 6.72 13.74 -20.89
CA THR A 52 6.16 15.09 -20.74
C THR A 52 7.28 16.12 -20.69
N ASP A 53 7.05 17.27 -21.33
CA ASP A 53 7.89 18.47 -21.25
C ASP A 53 8.31 18.74 -19.79
N LEU A 54 9.63 18.80 -19.53
CA LEU A 54 10.19 18.95 -18.17
C LEU A 54 10.06 20.39 -17.63
N SER A 55 9.47 21.30 -18.40
CA SER A 55 9.26 22.70 -18.01
C SER A 55 8.33 22.88 -16.79
N ASP A 56 7.49 21.89 -16.49
CA ASP A 56 6.49 21.93 -15.42
C ASP A 56 6.91 21.22 -14.11
N ILE A 57 8.17 20.79 -13.98
CA ILE A 57 8.62 20.10 -12.76
C ILE A 57 8.86 21.14 -11.65
N HIS A 58 7.83 21.36 -10.83
CA HIS A 58 7.98 22.03 -9.55
C HIS A 58 9.04 21.30 -8.70
N PRO A 59 9.92 22.01 -7.97
CA PRO A 59 10.91 21.37 -7.12
C PRO A 59 10.20 20.50 -6.09
N GLN A 60 10.45 19.19 -6.17
CA GLN A 60 9.90 18.24 -5.22
C GLN A 60 10.43 18.58 -3.81
N PRO A 61 9.59 18.56 -2.76
CA PRO A 61 10.07 18.79 -1.40
C PRO A 61 11.09 17.71 -1.03
N LYS A 62 12.22 18.11 -0.45
CA LYS A 62 13.24 17.18 0.06
C LYS A 62 12.62 16.28 1.11
N LEU A 63 12.42 15.01 0.78
CA LEU A 63 12.03 13.98 1.74
C LEU A 63 13.24 13.63 2.62
N SER A 64 13.04 13.52 3.93
CA SER A 64 14.08 13.02 4.83
C SER A 64 14.16 11.50 4.72
N ASN A 65 15.22 10.98 4.09
CA ASN A 65 15.51 9.53 4.07
C ASN A 65 16.02 9.01 5.42
N VAL A 66 15.96 9.83 6.48
CA VAL A 66 16.35 9.48 7.83
C VAL A 66 15.15 8.83 8.50
N ILE A 67 15.14 7.49 8.53
CA ILE A 67 14.24 6.74 9.41
C ILE A 67 14.75 7.00 10.82
N GLY A 68 14.09 7.89 11.56
CA GLY A 68 14.42 8.11 12.96
C GLY A 68 14.31 6.80 13.73
N ASN A 69 15.29 6.50 14.59
CA ASN A 69 15.20 5.41 15.57
C ASN A 69 14.20 5.81 16.66
N GLY A 70 12.92 5.89 16.29
CA GLY A 70 11.84 6.08 17.24
C GLY A 70 11.70 4.83 18.10
N ILE A 71 12.08 4.93 19.38
CA ILE A 71 11.67 3.94 20.37
C ILE A 71 10.13 4.00 20.39
N LYS A 72 9.47 2.92 19.97
CA LYS A 72 8.01 2.83 20.04
C LYS A 72 7.61 3.03 21.51
N THR A 73 6.91 4.12 21.81
CA THR A 73 6.37 4.33 23.15
C THR A 73 5.44 3.17 23.49
N ASP A 74 5.71 2.50 24.61
CA ASP A 74 4.83 1.44 25.08
C ASP A 74 3.47 2.01 25.47
N ASN A 75 2.45 1.65 24.69
CA ASN A 75 1.06 2.03 24.92
C ASN A 75 0.18 0.79 25.20
N SER A 76 0.79 -0.34 25.56
CA SER A 76 0.07 -1.59 25.89
C SER A 76 -1.02 -1.37 26.95
N TRP A 77 -0.72 -0.61 28.00
CA TRP A 77 -1.67 -0.28 29.06
C TRP A 77 -2.92 0.47 28.56
N LYS A 78 -2.77 1.34 27.55
CA LYS A 78 -3.91 2.07 26.95
C LYS A 78 -4.82 1.13 26.18
N ILE A 79 -4.24 0.13 25.51
CA ILE A 79 -5.00 -0.89 24.78
C ILE A 79 -5.79 -1.74 25.76
N GLU A 80 -5.16 -2.19 26.87
CA GLU A 80 -5.86 -2.95 27.91
C GLU A 80 -6.99 -2.14 28.55
N GLU A 81 -6.74 -0.87 28.90
CA GLU A 81 -7.76 0.00 29.49
C GLU A 81 -8.92 0.29 28.51
N SER A 82 -8.62 0.44 27.22
CA SER A 82 -9.65 0.74 26.21
C SER A 82 -10.73 -0.34 26.09
N LYS A 83 -10.44 -1.60 26.48
CA LYS A 83 -11.41 -2.71 26.47
C LYS A 83 -12.54 -2.53 27.48
N ASN A 84 -12.36 -1.66 28.47
CA ASN A 84 -13.38 -1.31 29.45
C ASN A 84 -14.43 -0.33 28.89
N PHE A 85 -14.17 0.29 27.75
CA PHE A 85 -15.03 1.30 27.15
C PHE A 85 -15.61 0.82 25.82
N THR A 86 -16.83 1.23 25.52
CA THR A 86 -17.48 0.95 24.24
C THR A 86 -18.24 2.18 23.76
N ILE A 87 -18.46 2.25 22.46
CA ILE A 87 -19.20 3.34 21.83
C ILE A 87 -20.63 2.88 21.56
N VAL A 88 -21.62 3.63 22.03
CA VAL A 88 -23.04 3.33 21.83
C VAL A 88 -23.77 4.48 21.17
N PRO A 89 -24.83 4.19 20.39
CA PRO A 89 -25.75 5.24 19.96
C PRO A 89 -26.42 5.87 21.19
N ALA A 90 -26.41 7.19 21.27
CA ALA A 90 -27.14 7.90 22.32
C ALA A 90 -28.66 7.66 22.15
N TYR A 91 -29.35 7.40 23.26
CA TYR A 91 -30.81 7.32 23.26
C TYR A 91 -31.35 8.71 22.89
N ASN A 92 -32.11 8.79 21.80
CA ASN A 92 -32.53 10.01 21.09
C ASN A 92 -31.51 10.65 20.12
N LYS A 93 -30.63 9.85 19.52
CA LYS A 93 -29.92 10.11 18.25
C LYS A 93 -29.11 11.42 18.18
N GLY A 94 -28.45 11.77 19.27
CA GLY A 94 -27.29 12.67 19.27
C GLY A 94 -25.99 11.93 18.88
N PRO A 95 -24.81 12.60 18.99
CA PRO A 95 -23.52 11.97 18.72
C PRO A 95 -23.29 10.71 19.55
N TYR A 96 -22.42 9.82 19.07
CA TYR A 96 -22.03 8.60 19.76
C TYR A 96 -21.43 8.90 21.15
N MET A 97 -21.79 8.09 22.14
CA MET A 97 -21.30 8.24 23.51
C MET A 97 -20.33 7.11 23.87
N VAL A 98 -19.25 7.45 24.55
CA VAL A 98 -18.33 6.49 25.17
C VAL A 98 -18.90 6.11 26.54
N VAL A 99 -19.15 4.81 26.74
CA VAL A 99 -19.69 4.27 27.99
C VAL A 99 -18.80 3.15 28.50
N ASN A 100 -18.81 2.93 29.82
CA ASN A 100 -18.15 1.76 30.38
C ASN A 100 -18.96 0.50 30.02
N LYS A 101 -18.26 -0.61 29.73
CA LYS A 101 -18.86 -1.89 29.35
C LYS A 101 -19.87 -2.39 30.40
N LYS A 102 -19.65 -2.09 31.68
CA LYS A 102 -20.57 -2.46 32.78
C LYS A 102 -21.92 -1.75 32.67
N ASP A 103 -21.90 -0.51 32.20
CA ASP A 103 -23.08 0.37 32.15
C ASP A 103 -23.84 0.25 30.83
N LEU A 104 -23.38 -0.61 29.93
CA LEU A 104 -23.96 -0.82 28.60
C LEU A 104 -25.47 -1.15 28.63
N LYS A 105 -25.90 -1.91 29.65
CA LYS A 105 -27.31 -2.32 29.81
C LYS A 105 -28.21 -1.22 30.38
N THR A 106 -27.61 -0.20 30.97
CA THR A 106 -28.30 0.94 31.59
C THR A 106 -28.19 2.20 30.75
N ALA A 107 -27.22 2.26 29.83
CA ALA A 107 -27.03 3.35 28.89
C ALA A 107 -28.31 3.57 28.07
N GLY A 108 -28.96 4.73 28.27
CA GLY A 108 -30.18 5.11 27.57
C GLY A 108 -31.50 4.68 28.22
N ARG A 109 -31.49 4.06 29.40
CA ARG A 109 -32.72 3.74 30.13
C ARG A 109 -33.26 4.99 30.83
N LYS A 110 -34.51 5.36 30.56
CA LYS A 110 -35.23 6.42 31.30
C LYS A 110 -35.48 5.92 32.73
N VAL A 111 -34.90 6.59 33.72
CA VAL A 111 -35.29 6.47 35.14
C VAL A 111 -36.62 7.18 35.38
#